data_AF-A0A9E6DNL0-F1
#
_entry.id   AF-A0A9E6DNL0-F1
#
_cell.length_a   1.000
_cell.length_b   1.000
_cell.length_c   1.000
_cell.angle_alpha   90.00
_cell.angle_beta   90.00
_cell.angle_gamma   90.00
#
_symmetry.space_group_name_H-M   'P 1'
#
loop_
_entity.id
_entity.type
_entity.pdbx_description
1 polymer ?
#
loop_
_entity_poly.entity_id
_entity_poly.type
_entity_poly.pdbx_seq_one_letter_code
_entity_poly.pdbx_strand_id
1 'polypeptide(L)'
;MYIPSANILWTGNVIVAQAPALPWLLDGHLIETRDTLQVVLDKIDDKTIVVPRHGPITDKQAIKWNIDYLNQIEVEIKKAIGNGLSLDETIAKIKLDDFRGYALFDWVHLF
;
A
#
# COMPACT_ATOMS: atom_id res chain seq x y z
N MET A 1 -16.56 2.69 1.76
CA MET A 1 -17.87 3.37 1.66
C MET A 1 -17.64 4.78 1.16
N TYR A 2 -18.33 5.20 0.10
CA TYR A 2 -18.23 6.54 -0.46
C TYR A 2 -19.52 7.31 -0.22
N ILE A 3 -19.42 8.57 0.22
CA ILE A 3 -20.53 9.49 0.47
C ILE A 3 -20.43 10.63 -0.56
N PRO A 4 -21.12 10.52 -1.72
CA PRO A 4 -20.93 11.45 -2.83
C PRO A 4 -21.28 12.90 -2.50
N SER A 5 -22.34 13.13 -1.72
CA SER A 5 -22.80 14.47 -1.35
C SER A 5 -21.79 15.23 -0.49
N ALA A 6 -20.87 14.54 0.18
CA ALA A 6 -19.82 15.13 1.00
C ALA A 6 -18.42 14.96 0.40
N ASN A 7 -18.27 14.24 -0.72
CA ASN A 7 -16.99 13.82 -1.29
C ASN A 7 -16.08 13.12 -0.27
N ILE A 8 -16.64 12.20 0.54
CA ILE A 8 -15.91 11.46 1.58
C ILE A 8 -15.83 9.97 1.25
N LEU A 9 -14.62 9.41 1.23
CA LEU A 9 -14.33 7.99 1.10
C LEU A 9 -13.80 7.40 2.41
N TRP A 10 -14.57 6.52 3.04
CA TRP A 10 -14.11 5.66 4.13
C TRP A 10 -13.54 4.35 3.58
N THR A 11 -12.27 4.06 3.86
CA THR A 11 -11.55 2.93 3.23
C THR A 11 -11.48 1.68 4.11
N GLY A 12 -11.62 1.82 5.43
CA GLY A 12 -11.32 0.72 6.35
C GLY A 12 -9.88 0.24 6.18
N ASN A 13 -9.63 -1.06 6.39
CA ASN A 13 -8.28 -1.65 6.38
C ASN A 13 -7.49 -1.49 5.08
N VAL A 14 -8.19 -1.26 3.97
CA VAL A 14 -7.55 -1.12 2.66
C VAL A 14 -6.55 0.05 2.65
N ILE A 15 -6.81 1.09 3.45
CA ILE A 15 -5.81 2.12 3.79
C ILE A 15 -5.71 2.17 5.32
N VAL A 16 -4.60 1.65 5.84
CA VAL A 16 -4.33 1.61 7.29
C VAL A 16 -4.30 3.02 7.86
N ALA A 17 -3.44 3.88 7.31
CA ALA A 17 -3.29 5.29 7.63
C ALA A 17 -2.55 6.00 6.47
N GLN A 18 -2.29 7.30 6.61
CA GLN A 18 -1.37 8.02 5.73
C GLN A 18 0.08 7.50 5.84
N ALA A 19 0.93 7.91 4.90
CA ALA A 19 2.37 7.62 4.95
C ALA A 19 2.94 8.04 6.33
N PRO A 20 3.85 7.24 6.91
CA PRO A 20 4.56 6.12 6.29
C PRO A 20 3.87 4.74 6.45
N ALA A 21 2.60 4.66 6.89
CA ALA A 21 1.95 3.35 7.11
C ALA A 21 1.87 2.50 5.82
N LEU A 22 1.98 1.18 5.98
CA LEU A 22 2.01 0.20 4.88
C LEU A 22 0.74 -0.66 4.82
N PRO A 23 0.36 -1.17 3.64
CA PRO A 23 -0.70 -2.16 3.50
C PRO A 23 -0.27 -3.51 4.08
N TRP A 24 -1.20 -4.24 4.68
CA TRP A 24 -0.92 -5.56 5.26
C TRP A 24 -1.43 -6.65 4.32
N LEU A 25 -0.52 -7.27 3.57
CA LEU A 25 -0.83 -8.36 2.63
C LEU A 25 -0.90 -9.70 3.36
N LEU A 26 -1.86 -9.84 4.29
CA LEU A 26 -1.94 -11.01 5.19
C LEU A 26 -2.02 -12.36 4.47
N ASP A 27 -2.63 -12.39 3.27
CA ASP A 27 -2.72 -13.58 2.41
C ASP A 27 -1.90 -13.45 1.11
N GLY A 28 -1.01 -12.45 1.02
CA GLY A 28 -0.10 -12.29 -0.13
C GLY A 28 -0.74 -11.84 -1.46
N HIS A 29 -2.01 -11.41 -1.47
CA HIS A 29 -2.72 -10.90 -2.67
C HIS A 29 -2.24 -9.52 -3.13
N LEU A 30 -0.96 -9.44 -3.53
CA LEU A 30 -0.29 -8.20 -3.92
C LEU A 30 -0.97 -7.53 -5.11
N ILE A 31 -1.13 -8.27 -6.20
CA ILE A 31 -1.58 -7.73 -7.49
C ILE A 31 -3.04 -7.29 -7.38
N GLU A 32 -3.88 -8.12 -6.77
CA GLU A 32 -5.29 -7.84 -6.56
C GLU A 32 -5.50 -6.62 -5.65
N THR A 33 -4.69 -6.50 -4.59
CA THR A 33 -4.71 -5.33 -3.72
C THR A 33 -4.32 -4.07 -4.48
N ARG A 34 -3.21 -4.10 -5.22
CA ARG A 34 -2.75 -2.95 -6.00
C ARG A 34 -3.78 -2.52 -7.04
N ASP A 35 -4.28 -3.46 -7.83
CA ASP A 35 -5.20 -3.15 -8.93
C ASP A 35 -6.53 -2.61 -8.38
N THR A 36 -6.99 -3.13 -7.24
CA THR A 36 -8.16 -2.58 -6.54
C THR A 36 -7.93 -1.15 -6.08
N LEU A 37 -6.76 -0.85 -5.49
CA LEU A 37 -6.40 0.51 -5.09
C LEU A 37 -6.33 1.46 -6.29
N GLN A 38 -5.80 1.00 -7.43
CA GLN A 38 -5.75 1.80 -8.65
C GLN A 38 -7.15 2.17 -9.13
N VAL A 39 -8.08 1.20 -9.17
CA VAL A 39 -9.49 1.45 -9.54
C VAL A 39 -10.14 2.47 -8.60
N VAL A 40 -9.84 2.43 -7.29
CA VAL A 40 -10.33 3.43 -6.33
C VAL A 40 -9.72 4.79 -6.60
N LEU A 41 -8.40 4.87 -6.82
CA LEU A 41 -7.68 6.11 -7.09
C LEU A 41 -8.21 6.82 -8.35
N ASP A 42 -8.51 6.06 -9.40
CA ASP A 42 -9.02 6.56 -10.68
C ASP A 42 -10.46 7.10 -10.59
N LYS A 43 -11.21 6.71 -9.55
CA LYS A 43 -12.60 7.11 -9.34
C LYS A 43 -12.76 8.35 -8.45
N ILE A 44 -11.70 8.78 -7.76
CA ILE A 44 -11.74 9.92 -6.83
C ILE A 44 -10.98 11.12 -7.38
N ASP A 45 -11.41 12.32 -6.99
CA ASP A 45 -10.76 13.56 -7.40
C ASP A 45 -9.77 14.07 -6.34
N ASP A 46 -9.07 15.16 -6.66
CA ASP A 46 -8.08 15.76 -5.76
C ASP A 46 -8.72 16.45 -4.54
N LYS A 47 -10.05 16.58 -4.51
CA LYS A 47 -10.82 17.15 -3.39
C LYS A 47 -11.47 16.07 -2.53
N THR A 48 -11.38 14.79 -2.91
CA THR A 48 -11.96 13.69 -2.15
C THR A 48 -11.25 13.54 -0.81
N ILE A 49 -12.05 13.63 0.25
CA ILE A 49 -11.62 13.41 1.63
C ILE A 49 -11.52 11.90 1.86
N VAL A 50 -10.37 11.41 2.30
CA VAL A 50 -10.16 9.99 2.60
C VAL A 50 -10.11 9.79 4.11
N VAL A 51 -10.92 8.87 4.62
CA VAL A 51 -10.92 8.48 6.04
C VAL A 51 -10.37 7.06 6.16
N PRO A 52 -9.12 6.91 6.61
CA PRO A 52 -8.48 5.60 6.79
C PRO A 52 -9.05 4.85 7.99
N ARG A 53 -8.68 3.58 8.19
CA ARG A 53 -9.07 2.86 9.41
C ARG A 53 -8.46 3.48 10.67
N HIS A 54 -7.20 3.87 10.59
CA HIS A 54 -6.42 4.40 11.69
C HIS A 54 -5.80 5.74 11.29
N GLY A 55 -5.65 6.62 12.28
CA GLY A 55 -5.04 7.94 12.09
C GLY A 55 -6.03 9.03 11.65
N PRO A 56 -5.52 10.23 11.33
CA PRO A 56 -6.34 11.37 10.95
C PRO A 56 -6.94 11.22 9.54
N ILE A 57 -7.88 12.10 9.21
CA ILE A 57 -8.38 12.30 7.85
C ILE A 57 -7.19 12.64 6.92
N THR A 58 -7.23 12.12 5.71
CA THR A 58 -6.20 12.27 4.69
C THR A 58 -6.84 12.50 3.31
N ASP A 59 -6.05 12.31 2.25
CA ASP A 59 -6.45 12.50 0.87
C ASP A 59 -5.99 11.30 0.00
N LYS A 60 -6.14 11.45 -1.33
CA LYS A 60 -5.74 10.42 -2.30
C LYS A 60 -4.24 10.07 -2.27
N GLN A 61 -3.37 10.89 -1.67
CA GLN A 61 -1.94 10.59 -1.57
C GLN A 61 -1.68 9.39 -0.67
N ALA A 62 -2.53 9.14 0.33
CA ALA A 62 -2.44 7.92 1.12
C ALA A 62 -2.65 6.66 0.25
N ILE A 63 -3.57 6.72 -0.72
CA ILE A 63 -3.80 5.62 -1.67
C ILE A 63 -2.61 5.47 -2.63
N LYS A 64 -2.11 6.59 -3.16
CA LYS A 64 -0.91 6.59 -4.04
C LYS A 64 0.30 5.98 -3.37
N TRP A 65 0.60 6.38 -2.13
CA TRP A 65 1.68 5.80 -1.33
C TRP A 65 1.62 4.27 -1.25
N ASN A 66 0.42 3.72 -1.02
CA ASN A 66 0.23 2.27 -0.96
C ASN A 66 0.43 1.62 -2.34
N ILE A 67 -0.05 2.23 -3.42
CA ILE A 67 0.16 1.75 -4.79
C ILE A 67 1.64 1.78 -5.17
N ASP A 68 2.35 2.84 -4.83
CA ASP A 68 3.79 3.00 -5.12
C ASP A 68 4.60 1.92 -4.40
N TYR A 69 4.30 1.66 -3.12
CA TYR A 69 4.90 0.57 -2.36
C TYR A 69 4.65 -0.80 -3.02
N LEU A 70 3.39 -1.10 -3.36
CA LEU A 70 3.01 -2.38 -3.96
C LEU A 70 3.63 -2.58 -5.35
N ASN A 71 3.71 -1.53 -6.16
CA ASN A 71 4.41 -1.56 -7.44
C ASN A 71 5.90 -1.85 -7.26
N GLN A 72 6.54 -1.16 -6.32
CA GLN A 72 7.96 -1.34 -6.08
C GLN A 72 8.27 -2.76 -5.56
N ILE A 73 7.44 -3.29 -4.65
CA ILE A 73 7.61 -4.65 -4.14
C ILE A 73 7.41 -5.69 -5.25
N GLU A 74 6.44 -5.50 -6.15
CA GLU A 74 6.23 -6.40 -7.30
C GLU A 74 7.45 -6.42 -8.24
N VAL A 75 7.99 -5.24 -8.55
CA VAL A 75 9.17 -5.10 -9.41
C VAL A 75 10.35 -5.86 -8.80
N GLU A 76 10.59 -5.71 -7.51
CA GLU A 76 11.72 -6.37 -6.84
C GLU A 76 11.51 -7.88 -6.70
N ILE A 77 10.28 -8.34 -6.40
CA ILE A 77 9.96 -9.79 -6.35
C ILE A 77 10.13 -10.41 -7.74
N LYS A 78 9.64 -9.77 -8.81
CA LYS A 78 9.83 -10.27 -10.19
C LYS A 78 11.31 -10.36 -10.55
N LYS A 79 12.12 -9.37 -10.17
CA LYS A 79 13.59 -9.42 -10.36
C LYS A 79 14.21 -10.56 -9.56
N ALA A 80 13.79 -10.78 -8.32
CA ALA A 80 14.33 -11.85 -7.48
C ALA A 80 14.03 -13.24 -8.08
N ILE A 81 12.79 -13.46 -8.51
CA ILE A 81 12.38 -14.69 -9.22
C ILE A 81 13.17 -14.86 -10.51
N GLY A 82 13.30 -13.81 -11.32
CA GLY A 82 14.05 -13.85 -12.58
C GLY A 82 15.54 -14.15 -12.39
N ASN A 83 16.10 -13.81 -11.22
CA ASN A 83 17.48 -14.12 -10.84
C ASN A 83 17.62 -15.47 -10.11
N GLY A 84 16.54 -16.23 -9.93
CA GLY A 84 16.56 -17.53 -9.26
C GLY A 84 16.83 -17.48 -7.75
N LEU A 85 16.53 -16.34 -7.10
CA LEU A 85 16.73 -16.21 -5.66
C LEU A 85 15.73 -17.07 -4.89
N SER A 86 16.18 -17.64 -3.78
CA SER A 86 15.32 -18.25 -2.76
C SER A 86 14.47 -17.19 -2.03
N LEU A 87 13.50 -17.66 -1.24
CA LEU A 87 12.68 -16.78 -0.39
C LEU A 87 13.55 -15.97 0.59
N ASP A 88 14.46 -16.64 1.30
CA ASP A 88 15.33 -16.00 2.29
C ASP A 88 16.25 -14.95 1.64
N GLU A 89 16.83 -15.26 0.48
CA GLU A 89 17.63 -14.30 -0.29
C GLU A 89 16.80 -13.11 -0.79
N THR A 90 15.53 -13.35 -1.15
CA THR A 90 14.60 -12.31 -1.59
C THR A 90 14.29 -11.35 -0.43
N ILE A 91 13.93 -11.87 0.74
CA ILE A 91 13.69 -11.08 1.97
C ILE A 91 14.96 -10.32 2.39
N ALA A 92 16.13 -10.95 2.26
CA ALA A 92 17.39 -10.31 2.57
C ALA A 92 17.74 -9.17 1.60
N LYS A 93 17.30 -9.24 0.33
CA LYS A 93 17.63 -8.27 -0.72
C LYS A 93 16.66 -7.09 -0.81
N ILE A 94 15.36 -7.33 -0.65
CA ILE A 94 14.33 -6.30 -0.81
C ILE A 94 14.20 -5.53 0.51
N LYS A 95 14.69 -4.28 0.53
CA LYS A 95 14.69 -3.42 1.74
C LYS A 95 13.68 -2.28 1.70
N LEU A 96 13.44 -1.74 0.51
CA LEU A 96 12.52 -0.62 0.25
C LEU A 96 12.66 0.54 1.24
N ASP A 97 13.90 1.03 1.42
CA ASP A 97 14.23 2.04 2.44
C ASP A 97 13.44 3.35 2.27
N ASP A 98 13.05 3.71 1.04
CA ASP A 98 12.20 4.86 0.74
C ASP A 98 10.80 4.79 1.37
N PHE A 99 10.35 3.59 1.77
CA PHE A 99 9.05 3.34 2.39
C PHE A 99 9.12 3.17 3.92
N ARG A 100 10.30 3.42 4.53
CA ARG A 100 10.49 3.30 5.98
C ARG A 100 9.83 4.44 6.76
N GLY A 101 9.78 4.26 8.08
CA GLY A 101 9.22 5.23 9.02
C GLY A 101 7.96 4.72 9.74
N TYR A 102 7.32 3.67 9.21
CA TYR A 102 6.27 2.98 9.96
C TYR A 102 6.89 2.21 11.14
N ALA A 103 6.31 2.37 12.33
CA ALA A 103 6.81 1.69 13.53
C ALA A 103 6.81 0.15 13.39
N LEU A 104 5.93 -0.39 12.55
CA LEU A 104 5.85 -1.83 12.27
C LEU A 104 6.50 -2.21 10.94
N PHE A 105 7.30 -1.33 10.32
CA PHE A 105 7.86 -1.57 8.97
C PHE A 105 8.56 -2.92 8.88
N ASP A 106 9.52 -3.19 9.78
CA ASP A 106 10.31 -4.43 9.71
C ASP A 106 9.46 -5.69 9.96
N TRP A 107 8.30 -5.56 10.62
CA TRP A 107 7.35 -6.67 10.76
C TRP A 107 6.42 -6.79 9.55
N VAL A 108 5.92 -5.69 8.97
CA VAL A 108 5.00 -5.74 7.83
C VAL A 108 5.71 -6.04 6.51
N HIS A 109 6.95 -5.58 6.36
CA HIS A 109 7.69 -5.71 5.11
C HIS A 109 8.45 -7.04 4.98
N LEU A 110 8.92 -7.59 6.11
CA LEU A 110 9.78 -8.79 6.12
C LEU A 110 9.02 -10.09 6.45
N PHE A 111 7.73 -10.01 6.75
CA PHE A 111 6.92 -11.12 7.28
C PHE A 111 5.68 -11.39 6.42
#